data_AF-A0A2S4UA30-F1
#
_entry.id   AF-A0A2S4UA30-F1
#
_cell.length_a   1.000
_cell.length_b   1.000
_cell.length_c   1.000
_cell.angle_alpha   90.00
_cell.angle_beta   90.00
_cell.angle_gamma   90.00
#
_symmetry.space_group_name_H-M   'P 1'
#
loop_
_entity.id
_entity.type
_entity.pdbx_description
1 polymer ?
#
loop_
_entity_poly.entity_id
_entity_poly.type
_entity_poly.pdbx_seq_one_letter_code
_entity_poly.pdbx_strand_id
1 'polypeptide(L)'
;MKTNPTSLQNGLMPTTVANLHLQLSASGIPSGNSAFARSIHDFTRVVLGAEAANTTSVILARFRSYLSEHDLSDLEVGGRIKCIPLICRQFFVEDMAQVNVDYTSFAWGEPPDSPYNAWFAGMLWKHWTFAKNNGFLHKYAISPTDDTAANGQMVLFRWIHGRQGDLQQAARNRHWRQLKAAREKRSKRKKQVRLEARFLTTAQSL
;
A
#
# COMPACT_ATOMS: atom_id res chain seq x y z
N MET A 1 25.01 2.96 -6.89
CA MET A 1 24.58 2.24 -8.11
C MET A 1 23.14 2.61 -8.41
N LYS A 2 22.88 3.29 -9.54
CA LYS A 2 21.54 3.64 -10.00
C LYS A 2 20.90 2.39 -10.61
N THR A 3 19.89 1.82 -9.98
CA THR A 3 19.02 0.82 -10.61
C THR A 3 18.07 1.54 -11.55
N ASN A 4 18.55 1.86 -12.76
CA ASN A 4 17.65 2.25 -13.85
C ASN A 4 16.83 1.01 -14.23
N PRO A 5 15.50 1.09 -14.33
CA PRO A 5 14.69 0.00 -14.84
C PRO A 5 14.88 -0.08 -16.37
N THR A 6 15.90 -0.81 -16.81
CA THR A 6 16.24 -1.00 -18.22
C THR A 6 15.27 -1.94 -18.97
N SER A 7 14.11 -2.27 -18.40
CA SER A 7 13.10 -3.12 -19.05
C SER A 7 11.90 -2.37 -19.64
N LEU A 8 11.93 -1.03 -19.67
CA LEU A 8 10.89 -0.23 -20.33
C LEU A 8 11.05 -0.33 -21.85
N GLN A 9 10.15 -1.04 -22.54
CA GLN A 9 10.03 -0.90 -24.00
C GLN A 9 9.89 0.59 -24.33
N ASN A 10 10.87 1.13 -25.04
CA ASN A 10 10.95 2.52 -25.56
C ASN A 10 11.15 3.64 -24.52
N GLY A 11 11.49 3.34 -23.26
CA GLY A 11 11.73 4.39 -22.26
C GLY A 11 10.51 5.25 -21.90
N LEU A 12 9.33 4.88 -22.39
CA LEU A 12 8.06 5.54 -22.10
C LEU A 12 7.32 4.78 -21.00
N MET A 13 6.91 5.48 -19.94
CA MET A 13 6.13 4.90 -18.87
C MET A 13 4.72 4.52 -19.37
N PRO A 14 4.19 3.35 -18.97
CA PRO A 14 2.85 2.93 -19.36
C PRO A 14 1.79 3.90 -18.82
N THR A 15 1.00 4.48 -19.73
CA THR A 15 -0.02 5.50 -19.41
C THR A 15 -1.28 4.94 -18.73
N THR A 16 -1.42 3.62 -18.62
CA THR A 16 -2.56 2.98 -17.97
C THR A 16 -2.12 2.11 -16.80
N VAL A 17 -2.93 2.10 -15.73
CA VAL A 17 -2.72 1.27 -14.53
C VAL A 17 -2.61 -0.22 -14.90
N ALA A 18 -3.34 -0.66 -15.93
CA ALA A 18 -3.30 -2.06 -16.40
C ALA A 18 -1.95 -2.41 -17.04
N ASN A 19 -1.43 -1.53 -17.89
CA ASN A 19 -0.13 -1.73 -18.54
C ASN A 19 1.01 -1.67 -17.52
N LEU A 20 0.94 -0.73 -16.56
CA LEU A 20 1.89 -0.68 -15.45
C LEU A 20 1.87 -1.98 -14.63
N HIS A 21 0.68 -2.50 -14.31
CA HIS A 21 0.56 -3.74 -13.56
C HIS A 21 1.20 -4.93 -14.30
N LEU A 22 0.96 -5.05 -15.61
CA LEU A 22 1.53 -6.10 -16.44
C LEU A 22 3.06 -6.00 -16.50
N GLN A 23 3.61 -4.80 -16.77
CA GLN A 23 5.05 -4.60 -16.88
C GLN A 23 5.79 -4.87 -15.57
N LEU A 24 5.26 -4.39 -14.44
CA LEU A 24 5.86 -4.65 -13.14
C LEU A 24 5.84 -6.13 -12.79
N SER A 25 4.73 -6.82 -13.06
CA SER A 25 4.62 -8.25 -12.80
C SER A 25 5.59 -9.06 -13.68
N ALA A 26 5.75 -8.67 -14.95
CA ALA A 26 6.72 -9.28 -15.87
C ALA A 26 8.18 -9.03 -15.43
N SER A 27 8.43 -7.95 -14.70
CA SER A 27 9.77 -7.61 -14.16
C SER A 27 10.05 -8.24 -12.79
N GLY A 28 9.24 -9.22 -12.36
CA GLY A 28 9.42 -9.91 -11.08
C GLY A 28 8.94 -9.12 -9.86
N ILE A 29 8.30 -7.96 -10.03
CA ILE A 29 7.75 -7.21 -8.90
C ILE A 29 6.50 -7.94 -8.37
N PRO A 30 6.39 -8.14 -7.04
CA PRO A 30 5.26 -8.86 -6.45
C PRO A 30 3.92 -8.29 -6.90
N SER A 31 2.96 -9.16 -7.23
CA SER A 31 1.64 -8.73 -7.70
C SER A 31 0.94 -7.85 -6.65
N GLY A 32 0.02 -6.97 -7.08
CA GLY A 32 -0.75 -6.13 -6.15
C GLY A 32 -1.60 -6.90 -5.12
N ASN A 33 -1.78 -8.21 -5.33
CA ASN A 33 -2.50 -9.11 -4.44
C ASN A 33 -1.57 -9.98 -3.57
N SER A 34 -0.25 -9.91 -3.74
CA SER A 34 0.69 -10.63 -2.88
C SER A 34 0.54 -10.18 -1.43
N ALA A 35 0.92 -11.04 -0.48
CA ALA A 35 0.89 -10.67 0.94
C ALA A 35 1.77 -9.44 1.22
N PHE A 36 2.94 -9.37 0.58
CA PHE A 36 3.84 -8.22 0.63
C PHE A 36 3.18 -6.93 0.13
N ALA A 37 2.57 -6.95 -1.06
CA ALA A 37 1.93 -5.75 -1.59
C ALA A 37 0.72 -5.32 -0.75
N ARG A 38 -0.08 -6.28 -0.29
CA ARG A 38 -1.25 -6.01 0.55
C ARG A 38 -0.87 -5.41 1.90
N SER A 39 0.22 -5.87 2.53
CA SER A 39 0.68 -5.32 3.81
C SER A 39 1.13 -3.87 3.65
N ILE A 40 1.88 -3.54 2.59
CA ILE A 40 2.30 -2.17 2.28
C ILE A 40 1.09 -1.28 2.00
N HIS A 41 0.13 -1.76 1.20
CA HIS A 41 -1.08 -0.98 0.88
C HIS A 41 -1.91 -0.67 2.12
N ASP A 42 -2.11 -1.64 3.01
CA ASP A 42 -2.90 -1.45 4.22
C ASP A 42 -2.16 -0.59 5.24
N PHE A 43 -0.85 -0.78 5.40
CA PHE A 43 -0.02 0.09 6.24
C PHE A 43 -0.09 1.55 5.77
N THR A 44 0.09 1.77 4.47
CA THR A 44 0.00 3.10 3.86
C THR A 44 -1.37 3.74 4.12
N ARG A 45 -2.47 2.98 4.05
CA ARG A 45 -3.81 3.50 4.36
C ARG A 45 -3.99 3.86 5.83
N VAL A 46 -3.45 3.07 6.75
CA VAL A 46 -3.52 3.34 8.18
C VAL A 46 -2.75 4.61 8.51
N VAL A 47 -1.51 4.70 8.04
CA VAL A 47 -0.60 5.80 8.34
C VAL A 47 -1.06 7.13 7.72
N LEU A 48 -1.59 7.11 6.49
CA LEU A 48 -2.14 8.31 5.86
C LEU A 48 -3.57 8.65 6.30
N GLY A 49 -4.06 8.07 7.40
CA GLY A 49 -5.42 8.29 7.91
C GLY A 49 -5.85 9.76 7.89
N ALA A 50 -7.10 10.03 7.54
CA ALA A 50 -7.70 11.36 7.59
C ALA A 50 -7.67 11.91 9.04
N GLU A 51 -7.25 13.17 9.20
CA GLU A 51 -7.27 14.02 10.42
C GLU A 51 -6.22 13.72 11.52
N ALA A 52 -5.42 14.74 11.87
CA ALA A 52 -4.08 14.69 12.49
C ALA A 52 -4.03 14.94 14.01
N ALA A 53 -2.88 14.62 14.64
CA ALA A 53 -2.34 15.29 15.83
C ALA A 53 -0.80 15.11 15.90
N ASN A 54 -0.12 16.09 16.50
CA ASN A 54 1.30 16.48 16.36
C ASN A 54 2.16 16.07 17.59
N THR A 55 3.50 15.82 17.44
CA THR A 55 4.65 16.19 18.35
C THR A 55 5.95 15.30 18.29
N THR A 56 7.09 15.93 17.93
CA THR A 56 8.54 15.80 18.34
C THR A 56 9.33 14.47 18.58
N SER A 57 10.67 14.58 18.42
CA SER A 57 11.68 13.55 18.05
C SER A 57 12.18 12.51 19.08
N VAL A 58 12.95 11.52 18.57
CA VAL A 58 13.33 10.19 19.14
C VAL A 58 12.33 9.07 18.81
N ILE A 59 11.53 9.24 17.76
CA ILE A 59 10.28 8.50 17.53
C ILE A 59 10.41 6.99 17.38
N LEU A 60 11.29 6.44 16.53
CA LEU A 60 11.35 4.97 16.41
C LEU A 60 11.93 4.30 17.66
N ALA A 61 12.84 4.97 18.37
CA ALA A 61 13.36 4.49 19.64
C ALA A 61 12.31 4.65 20.76
N ARG A 62 11.59 5.76 20.79
CA ARG A 62 10.44 6.01 21.66
C ARG A 62 9.31 5.04 21.37
N PHE A 63 9.09 4.69 20.10
CA PHE A 63 8.14 3.66 19.69
C PHE A 63 8.61 2.31 20.21
N ARG A 64 9.88 1.95 20.07
CA ARG A 64 10.41 0.73 20.71
C ARG A 64 10.21 0.73 22.23
N SER A 65 10.46 1.86 22.91
CA SER A 65 10.21 2.00 24.36
C SER A 65 8.73 1.80 24.68
N TYR A 66 7.86 2.49 23.96
CA TYR A 66 6.40 2.37 24.07
C TYR A 66 5.96 0.91 23.92
N LEU A 67 6.47 0.21 22.91
CA LEU A 67 6.18 -1.20 22.67
C LEU A 67 6.73 -2.14 23.76
N SER A 68 7.80 -1.75 24.46
CA SER A 68 8.33 -2.52 25.59
C SER A 68 7.55 -2.31 26.88
N GLU A 69 6.81 -1.20 26.98
CA GLU A 69 6.06 -0.79 28.17
C GLU A 69 4.57 -1.16 28.11
N HIS A 70 4.05 -1.55 26.93
CA HIS A 70 2.63 -1.81 26.70
C HIS A 70 2.39 -3.25 26.19
N ASP A 71 1.27 -3.85 26.56
CA ASP A 71 0.82 -5.10 25.95
C ASP A 71 0.38 -4.84 24.50
N LEU A 72 1.04 -5.53 23.56
CA LEU A 72 0.75 -5.42 22.14
C LEU A 72 -0.65 -5.91 21.76
N SER A 73 -1.24 -6.75 22.61
CA SER A 73 -2.57 -7.36 22.41
C SER A 73 -3.70 -6.35 22.58
N ASP A 74 -3.47 -5.29 23.35
CA ASP A 74 -4.47 -4.28 23.69
C ASP A 74 -4.48 -3.08 22.73
N LEU A 75 -3.55 -3.04 21.77
CA LEU A 75 -3.45 -1.94 20.82
C LEU A 75 -4.62 -1.93 19.84
N GLU A 76 -5.21 -0.75 19.64
CA GLU A 76 -6.19 -0.55 18.58
C GLU A 76 -5.54 -0.78 17.21
N VAL A 77 -6.15 -1.63 16.39
CA VAL A 77 -5.61 -2.05 15.09
C VAL A 77 -6.48 -1.61 13.92
N GLY A 78 -5.81 -1.07 12.90
CA GLY A 78 -6.38 -0.71 11.61
C GLY A 78 -5.97 -1.65 10.47
N GLY A 79 -6.28 -1.21 9.26
CA GLY A 79 -6.06 -1.96 8.02
C GLY A 79 -7.18 -2.97 7.75
N ARG A 80 -7.21 -3.53 6.54
CA ARG A 80 -8.28 -4.44 6.13
C ARG A 80 -8.29 -5.73 6.95
N ILE A 81 -7.11 -6.17 7.38
CA ILE A 81 -6.92 -7.41 8.15
C ILE A 81 -6.93 -7.15 9.67
N LYS A 82 -7.08 -5.89 10.11
CA LYS A 82 -7.12 -5.48 11.53
C LYS A 82 -5.95 -6.09 12.31
N CYS A 83 -4.74 -5.69 11.94
CA CYS A 83 -3.51 -6.12 12.62
C CYS A 83 -2.45 -5.03 12.74
N ILE A 84 -2.64 -3.88 12.09
CA ILE A 84 -1.65 -2.81 12.07
C ILE A 84 -2.03 -1.83 13.18
N PRO A 85 -1.24 -1.68 14.26
CA PRO A 85 -1.56 -0.77 15.34
C PRO A 85 -1.73 0.67 14.84
N LEU A 86 -2.78 1.36 15.28
CA LEU A 86 -3.03 2.76 14.90
C LEU A 86 -1.95 3.70 15.42
N ILE A 87 -1.25 3.33 16.49
CA ILE A 87 -0.09 4.05 17.01
C ILE A 87 1.03 4.21 15.96
N CYS A 88 1.12 3.31 14.96
CA CYS A 88 2.03 3.48 13.82
C CYS A 88 1.81 4.81 13.07
N ARG A 89 0.55 5.28 13.00
CA ARG A 89 0.22 6.57 12.39
C ARG A 89 0.76 7.73 13.21
N GLN A 90 0.57 7.70 14.52
CA GLN A 90 1.03 8.76 15.40
C GLN A 90 2.54 8.98 15.22
N PHE A 91 3.31 7.90 15.38
CA PHE A 91 4.77 7.98 15.21
C PHE A 91 5.19 8.38 13.79
N PHE A 92 4.43 8.02 12.76
CA PHE A 92 4.71 8.49 11.41
C PHE A 92 4.49 10.01 11.26
N VAL A 93 3.36 10.52 11.75
CA VAL A 93 3.03 11.96 11.70
C VAL A 93 4.06 12.77 12.48
N GLU A 94 4.45 12.31 13.67
CA GLU A 94 5.50 12.95 14.47
C GLU A 94 6.85 12.98 13.72
N ASP A 95 7.17 11.94 12.93
CA ASP A 95 8.41 11.84 12.16
C ASP A 95 8.38 12.76 10.94
N MET A 96 7.19 12.97 10.35
CA MET A 96 6.96 13.97 9.30
C MET A 96 7.08 15.40 9.83
N ALA A 97 6.58 15.67 11.04
CA ALA A 97 6.65 17.01 11.63
C ALA A 97 8.10 17.47 11.86
N GLN A 98 9.02 16.57 12.19
CA GLN A 98 10.46 16.92 12.36
C GLN A 98 11.16 17.40 11.10
N VAL A 99 10.66 16.96 9.95
CA VAL A 99 11.18 17.36 8.63
C VAL A 99 10.32 18.46 8.02
N ASN A 100 9.55 19.17 8.85
CA ASN A 100 8.65 20.27 8.49
C ASN A 100 7.58 19.89 7.46
N VAL A 101 7.04 18.66 7.57
CA VAL A 101 5.88 18.22 6.80
C VAL A 101 4.66 18.21 7.72
N ASP A 102 3.88 19.28 7.66
CA ASP A 102 2.67 19.47 8.47
C ASP A 102 1.48 18.65 7.98
N TYR A 103 1.45 18.36 6.67
CA TYR A 103 0.38 17.58 6.05
C TYR A 103 0.91 16.29 5.44
N THR A 104 0.62 15.19 6.12
CA THR A 104 1.05 13.84 5.79
C THR A 104 0.33 13.30 4.56
N SER A 105 0.79 13.69 3.36
CA SER A 105 0.21 13.27 2.09
C SER A 105 1.22 13.28 0.95
N PHE A 106 0.98 12.46 -0.06
CA PHE A 106 1.71 12.52 -1.32
C PHE A 106 1.33 13.79 -2.10
N ALA A 107 2.25 14.29 -2.92
CA ALA A 107 1.97 15.32 -3.90
C ALA A 107 1.19 14.68 -5.07
N TRP A 108 -0.14 14.57 -4.91
CA TRP A 108 -1.00 13.84 -5.85
C TRP A 108 -1.05 14.43 -7.26
N GLY A 109 -0.69 15.71 -7.41
CA GLY A 109 -0.55 16.37 -8.71
C GLY A 109 0.77 16.10 -9.43
N GLU A 110 1.79 15.61 -8.71
CA GLU A 110 3.12 15.35 -9.23
C GLU A 110 3.30 13.89 -9.68
N PRO A 111 4.23 13.56 -10.58
CA PRO A 111 4.54 12.18 -10.93
C PRO A 111 4.86 11.29 -9.69
N PRO A 112 4.54 9.98 -9.72
CA PRO A 112 4.87 9.07 -8.61
C PRO A 112 6.35 9.00 -8.25
N ASP A 113 7.24 9.28 -9.22
CA ASP A 113 8.70 9.33 -9.10
C ASP A 113 9.25 10.75 -8.90
N SER A 114 8.39 11.75 -8.71
CA SER A 114 8.85 13.10 -8.32
C SER A 114 9.70 13.04 -7.05
N PRO A 115 10.67 13.97 -6.88
CA PRO A 115 11.58 13.95 -5.72
C PRO A 115 10.86 13.85 -4.37
N TYR A 116 9.76 14.61 -4.21
CA TYR A 116 8.95 14.56 -3.00
C TYR A 116 8.23 13.21 -2.82
N ASN A 117 7.57 12.68 -3.84
CA ASN A 117 6.84 11.41 -3.73
C ASN A 117 7.80 10.23 -3.52
N ALA A 118 8.98 10.24 -4.14
CA ALA A 118 10.02 9.24 -3.94
C ALA A 118 10.58 9.29 -2.51
N TRP A 119 10.86 10.49 -1.99
CA TRP A 119 11.27 10.68 -0.60
C TRP A 119 10.21 10.22 0.40
N PHE A 120 8.96 10.64 0.20
CA PHE A 120 7.84 10.29 1.08
C PHE A 120 7.54 8.78 1.05
N ALA A 121 7.65 8.13 -0.11
CA ALA A 121 7.59 6.68 -0.24
C ALA A 121 8.73 6.00 0.56
N GLY A 122 9.94 6.57 0.55
CA GLY A 122 11.05 6.12 1.38
C GLY A 122 10.74 6.19 2.88
N MET A 123 10.07 7.26 3.33
CA MET A 123 9.63 7.37 4.73
C MET A 123 8.58 6.31 5.08
N LEU A 124 7.59 6.08 4.22
CA LEU A 124 6.61 5.00 4.40
C LEU A 124 7.28 3.63 4.47
N TRP A 125 8.25 3.36 3.59
CA TRP A 125 9.01 2.12 3.59
C TRP A 125 9.77 1.93 4.91
N LYS A 126 10.46 2.96 5.41
CA LYS A 126 11.17 2.94 6.71
C LYS A 126 10.25 2.50 7.85
N HIS A 127 9.07 3.10 7.94
CA HIS A 127 8.09 2.80 8.99
C HIS A 127 7.40 1.44 8.79
N TRP A 128 7.14 1.03 7.55
CA TRP A 128 6.62 -0.30 7.24
C TRP A 128 7.63 -1.39 7.65
N THR A 129 8.92 -1.22 7.34
CA THR A 129 9.97 -2.16 7.74
C THR A 129 10.08 -2.24 9.25
N PHE A 130 9.97 -1.11 9.96
CA PHE A 130 9.89 -1.11 11.42
C PHE A 130 8.69 -1.94 11.92
N ALA A 131 7.49 -1.70 11.39
CA ALA A 131 6.29 -2.42 11.80
C ALA A 131 6.41 -3.93 11.54
N LYS A 132 6.98 -4.33 10.39
CA LYS A 132 7.28 -5.73 10.06
C LYS A 132 8.19 -6.37 11.10
N ASN A 133 9.32 -5.72 11.39
CA ASN A 133 10.35 -6.27 12.26
C ASN A 133 9.91 -6.36 13.74
N ASN A 134 8.87 -5.63 14.13
CA ASN A 134 8.23 -5.72 15.44
C ASN A 134 6.95 -6.59 15.43
N GLY A 135 6.70 -7.37 14.38
CA GLY A 135 5.61 -8.34 14.34
C GLY A 135 4.22 -7.78 14.04
N PHE A 136 4.05 -6.49 13.75
CA PHE A 136 2.73 -5.90 13.46
C PHE A 136 2.14 -6.32 12.12
N LEU A 137 2.92 -6.99 11.29
CA LEU A 137 2.47 -7.50 10.00
C LEU A 137 2.35 -9.03 9.98
N HIS A 138 2.32 -9.69 11.15
CA HIS A 138 2.32 -11.16 11.28
C HIS A 138 1.17 -11.86 10.54
N LYS A 139 0.01 -11.21 10.36
CA LYS A 139 -1.13 -11.77 9.60
C LYS A 139 -0.90 -11.82 8.08
N TYR A 140 0.17 -11.20 7.58
CA TYR A 140 0.58 -11.29 6.18
C TYR A 140 1.66 -12.36 6.03
N ALA A 141 1.39 -13.41 5.26
CA ALA A 141 2.38 -14.41 4.86
C ALA A 141 3.35 -13.83 3.80
N ILE A 142 4.22 -12.92 4.23
CA ILE A 142 5.19 -12.23 3.36
C ILE A 142 6.31 -13.22 2.99
N SER A 143 6.52 -13.42 1.70
CA SER A 143 7.67 -14.21 1.22
C SER A 143 8.97 -13.41 1.41
N PRO A 144 10.06 -14.02 1.93
CA PRO A 144 11.37 -13.38 1.98
C PRO A 144 11.89 -12.93 0.61
N THR A 145 11.49 -13.61 -0.47
CA THR A 145 11.85 -13.23 -1.86
C THR A 145 11.19 -11.92 -2.30
N ASP A 146 10.01 -11.63 -1.76
CA ASP A 146 9.27 -10.40 -2.06
C ASP A 146 9.78 -9.23 -1.20
N ASP A 147 10.29 -9.52 0.01
CA ASP A 147 10.71 -8.55 1.03
C ASP A 147 12.07 -7.91 0.73
N THR A 148 12.12 -7.11 -0.33
CA THR A 148 13.31 -6.34 -0.72
C THR A 148 12.97 -4.86 -0.84
N ALA A 149 13.97 -3.99 -0.60
CA ALA A 149 13.79 -2.55 -0.74
C ALA A 149 13.36 -2.14 -2.17
N ALA A 150 13.92 -2.79 -3.19
CA ALA A 150 13.55 -2.57 -4.58
C ALA A 150 12.08 -2.93 -4.86
N ASN A 151 11.63 -4.09 -4.36
CA ASN A 151 10.22 -4.48 -4.49
C ASN A 151 9.31 -3.52 -3.73
N GLY A 152 9.69 -3.11 -2.51
CA GLY A 152 8.95 -2.16 -1.69
C GLY A 152 8.73 -0.82 -2.42
N GLN A 153 9.80 -0.28 -3.01
CA GLN A 153 9.74 0.94 -3.80
C GLN A 153 8.79 0.80 -5.00
N MET A 154 8.87 -0.29 -5.75
CA MET A 154 8.01 -0.50 -6.93
C MET A 154 6.54 -0.79 -6.55
N VAL A 155 6.30 -1.42 -5.40
CA VAL A 155 4.94 -1.58 -4.86
C VAL A 155 4.35 -0.22 -4.48
N LEU A 156 5.10 0.64 -3.79
CA LEU A 156 4.66 1.99 -3.44
C LEU A 156 4.43 2.84 -4.69
N PHE A 157 5.34 2.81 -5.66
CA PHE A 157 5.16 3.46 -6.96
C PHE A 157 3.84 3.05 -7.63
N ARG A 158 3.58 1.74 -7.71
CA ARG A 158 2.34 1.20 -8.27
C ARG A 158 1.10 1.66 -7.49
N TRP A 159 1.20 1.73 -6.17
CA TRP A 159 0.11 2.17 -5.31
C TRP A 159 -0.21 3.66 -5.52
N ILE A 160 0.81 4.52 -5.56
CA ILE A 160 0.68 5.97 -5.81
C ILE A 160 0.02 6.18 -7.18
N HIS A 161 0.58 5.58 -8.23
CA HIS A 161 0.05 5.69 -9.59
C HIS A 161 -1.41 5.22 -9.70
N GLY A 162 -1.74 4.09 -9.07
CA GLY A 162 -3.11 3.59 -9.02
C GLY A 162 -4.06 4.56 -8.30
N ARG A 163 -3.61 5.16 -7.19
CA ARG A 163 -4.39 6.12 -6.42
C ARG A 163 -4.59 7.44 -7.14
N GLN A 164 -3.59 7.95 -7.87
CA GLN A 164 -3.74 9.12 -8.71
C GLN A 164 -4.77 8.92 -9.81
N GLY A 165 -4.75 7.76 -10.48
CA GLY A 165 -5.77 7.43 -11.48
C GLY A 165 -7.19 7.41 -10.90
N ASP A 166 -7.36 6.94 -9.66
CA ASP A 166 -8.64 7.00 -8.95
C ASP A 166 -9.06 8.44 -8.62
N LEU A 167 -8.14 9.28 -8.16
CA LEU A 167 -8.39 10.70 -7.84
C LEU A 167 -8.75 11.50 -9.09
N GLN A 168 -8.03 11.30 -10.20
CA GLN A 168 -8.31 11.95 -11.48
C GLN A 168 -9.72 11.59 -12.00
N GLN A 169 -10.11 10.31 -11.92
CA GLN A 169 -11.45 9.91 -12.33
C GLN A 169 -12.53 10.46 -11.40
N ALA A 170 -12.27 10.54 -10.09
CA ALA A 170 -13.21 11.12 -9.13
C ALA A 170 -13.38 12.63 -9.32
N ALA A 171 -12.32 13.34 -9.72
CA ALA A 171 -12.38 14.76 -10.06
C ALA A 171 -13.22 15.01 -11.33
N ARG A 172 -13.10 14.13 -12.34
CA ARG A 172 -13.87 14.22 -13.59
C ARG A 172 -15.32 13.80 -13.44
N ASN A 173 -15.61 12.86 -12.54
CA ASN A 173 -16.96 12.36 -12.31
C ASN A 173 -17.19 12.15 -10.80
N ARG A 174 -18.01 13.01 -10.20
CA ARG A 174 -18.33 13.00 -8.78
C ARG A 174 -18.99 11.68 -8.32
N HIS A 175 -19.67 10.97 -9.23
CA HIS A 175 -20.32 9.68 -8.96
C HIS A 175 -19.40 8.49 -9.28
N TRP A 176 -18.16 8.73 -9.72
CA TRP A 176 -17.24 7.66 -10.11
C TRP A 176 -17.05 6.65 -8.99
N ARG A 177 -16.90 7.08 -7.73
CA ARG A 177 -16.72 6.14 -6.61
C ARG A 177 -17.91 5.17 -6.47
N GLN A 178 -19.13 5.64 -6.65
CA GLN A 178 -20.35 4.81 -6.61
C GLN A 178 -20.39 3.85 -7.82
N LEU A 179 -20.07 4.36 -9.01
CA LEU A 179 -19.99 3.56 -10.24
C LEU A 179 -18.90 2.48 -10.14
N LYS A 180 -17.74 2.80 -9.57
CA LYS A 180 -16.65 1.85 -9.31
C LYS A 180 -17.11 0.75 -8.35
N ALA A 181 -17.72 1.12 -7.23
CA ALA A 181 -18.25 0.16 -6.26
C ALA A 181 -19.30 -0.76 -6.88
N ALA A 182 -20.21 -0.23 -7.69
CA ALA A 182 -21.22 -1.01 -8.41
C ALA A 182 -20.58 -2.00 -9.41
N ARG A 183 -19.56 -1.55 -10.17
CA ARG A 183 -18.79 -2.41 -11.09
C ARG A 183 -18.06 -3.54 -10.35
N GLU A 184 -17.41 -3.23 -9.23
CA GLU A 184 -16.72 -4.22 -8.39
C GLU A 184 -17.71 -5.25 -7.80
N LYS A 185 -18.87 -4.79 -7.31
CA LYS A 185 -19.94 -5.67 -6.81
C LYS A 185 -20.43 -6.62 -7.90
N ARG A 186 -20.67 -6.11 -9.12
CA ARG A 186 -21.06 -6.93 -10.28
C ARG A 186 -19.99 -7.94 -10.66
N SER A 187 -18.72 -7.54 -10.64
CA SER A 187 -17.58 -8.43 -10.96
C SER A 187 -17.46 -9.58 -9.96
N LYS A 188 -17.57 -9.29 -8.65
CA LYS A 188 -17.58 -10.30 -7.59
C LYS A 188 -18.70 -11.31 -7.78
N ARG A 189 -19.94 -10.83 -8.02
CA ARG A 189 -21.10 -11.69 -8.30
C ARG A 189 -20.86 -12.60 -9.50
N LYS A 190 -20.31 -12.08 -10.61
CA LYS A 190 -19.97 -12.87 -11.80
C LYS A 190 -18.89 -13.94 -11.54
N LYS A 191 -17.95 -13.69 -10.64
CA LYS A 191 -16.93 -14.68 -10.27
C LYS A 191 -17.53 -15.80 -9.42
N GLN A 192 -18.39 -15.44 -8.46
CA GLN A 192 -19.08 -16.40 -7.60
C GLN A 192 -19.97 -17.34 -8.41
N VAL A 193 -20.82 -16.81 -9.30
CA VAL A 193 -21.67 -17.64 -10.16
C VAL A 193 -20.85 -18.60 -11.04
N ARG A 194 -19.71 -18.14 -11.58
CA ARG A 194 -18.81 -19.01 -12.36
C ARG A 194 -18.16 -20.11 -11.53
N LEU A 195 -17.87 -19.83 -10.26
CA LEU A 195 -17.29 -20.80 -9.35
C LEU A 195 -18.34 -21.87 -8.97
N GLU A 196 -19.55 -21.45 -8.63
CA GLU A 196 -20.69 -22.32 -8.33
C GLU A 196 -21.03 -23.23 -9.53
N ALA A 197 -21.07 -22.68 -10.75
CA ALA A 197 -21.30 -23.46 -11.96
C ALA A 197 -20.19 -24.52 -12.19
N ARG A 198 -18.93 -24.19 -11.93
CA ARG A 198 -17.81 -25.14 -12.04
C ARG A 198 -17.93 -26.29 -11.05
N PHE A 199 -18.27 -26.00 -9.79
CA PHE A 199 -18.48 -27.03 -8.77
C PHE A 199 -19.62 -27.98 -9.14
N LEU A 200 -20.72 -27.47 -9.69
CA LEU A 200 -21.85 -28.31 -10.15
C LEU A 200 -21.44 -29.24 -11.31
N THR A 201 -20.68 -28.74 -12.30
CA THR A 201 -20.17 -29.59 -13.39
C THR A 201 -19.17 -30.66 -12.92
N THR A 202 -18.31 -30.36 -11.93
CA THR A 202 -17.38 -31.35 -11.37
C THR A 202 -18.12 -32.41 -10.55
N ALA A 203 -19.19 -32.04 -9.84
CA ALA A 203 -19.99 -32.97 -9.04
C ALA A 203 -20.87 -33.92 -9.86
N GLN A 204 -21.23 -33.55 -11.10
CA GLN A 204 -21.99 -34.41 -12.03
C GLN A 204 -21.12 -35.38 -12.84
N SER A 205 -19.79 -35.27 -12.73
CA SER A 205 -18.81 -36.11 -13.45
C SER A 205 -18.17 -37.19 -12.56
N LEU A 206 -18.69 -37.39 -11.35
CA LEU A 206 -18.35 -38.42 -10.36
C LEU A 206 -19.56 -39.32 -10.13
#